data_AF-A0A0G4NJM2-F1
#
_entry.id   AF-A0A0G4NJM2-F1
#
_cell.length_a   1.000
_cell.length_b   1.000
_cell.length_c   1.000
_cell.angle_alpha   90.00
_cell.angle_beta   90.00
_cell.angle_gamma   90.00
#
_symmetry.space_group_name_H-M   'P 1'
#
loop_
_entity.id
_entity.type
_entity.pdbx_description
1 polymer ?
#
loop_
_entity_poly.entity_id
_entity_poly.type
_entity_poly.pdbx_seq_one_letter_code
_entity_poly.pdbx_strand_id
1 'polypeptide(L)'
;AEHKNIIGTKFTCGNNGKLTRVALATDAKTPWNEGSGYMAFGGMCDFTVQTLVSGGSGIIAGGANVAPKVCVKVWDLYAAGKKEEAIELQKKLSKGDWYLTKAAVPGTKGAINSYFGYGGYGRRP
;
A
#
# COMPACT_ATOMS: atom_id res chain seq x y z
N ALA A 1 16.32 0.19 17.41
CA ALA A 1 15.28 1.18 17.77
C ALA A 1 15.34 1.44 19.27
N GLU A 2 15.39 2.70 19.70
CA GLU A 2 15.42 3.06 21.13
C GLU A 2 14.12 2.65 21.86
N HIS A 3 13.01 2.56 21.13
CA HIS A 3 11.70 2.16 21.66
C HIS A 3 11.25 0.84 21.05
N LYS A 4 11.24 -0.23 21.85
CA LYS A 4 10.85 -1.59 21.41
C LYS A 4 9.41 -1.70 20.90
N ASN A 5 8.53 -0.80 21.33
CA ASN A 5 7.11 -0.80 20.93
C ASN A 5 6.85 -0.07 19.61
N ILE A 6 7.84 0.65 19.05
CA ILE A 6 7.71 1.29 17.74
C ILE A 6 8.25 0.33 16.69
N ILE A 7 7.36 -0.50 16.14
CA ILE A 7 7.71 -1.60 15.25
C ILE A 7 7.46 -1.30 13.77
N GLY A 8 7.08 -0.08 13.40
CA GLY A 8 6.82 0.24 12.01
C GLY A 8 6.37 1.67 11.76
N THR A 9 6.30 2.02 10.47
CA THR A 9 5.80 3.31 9.98
C THR A 9 5.01 3.10 8.69
N LYS A 10 3.95 3.88 8.52
CA LYS A 10 3.17 3.96 7.27
C LYS A 10 3.41 5.30 6.57
N PHE A 11 3.81 5.26 5.30
CA PHE A 11 4.15 6.44 4.51
C PHE A 11 3.00 6.87 3.58
N THR A 12 2.13 7.77 4.06
CA THR A 12 1.04 8.37 3.27
C THR A 12 1.44 9.62 2.48
N CYS A 13 2.70 10.05 2.59
CA CYS A 13 3.22 11.23 1.90
C CYS A 13 3.53 11.03 0.40
N GLY A 14 3.44 9.80 -0.11
CA GLY A 14 3.80 9.46 -1.50
C GLY A 14 5.30 9.54 -1.82
N ASN A 15 6.15 9.85 -0.84
CA ASN A 15 7.59 9.93 -1.01
C ASN A 15 8.25 8.57 -0.78
N ASN A 16 8.37 7.77 -1.85
CA ASN A 16 9.05 6.47 -1.79
C ASN A 16 10.52 6.59 -1.34
N GLY A 17 11.23 7.67 -1.69
CA GLY A 17 12.61 7.88 -1.23
C GLY A 17 12.74 8.07 0.29
N LYS A 18 11.70 8.56 0.97
CA LYS A 18 11.65 8.55 2.44
C LYS A 18 11.45 7.13 2.96
N LEU A 19 10.54 6.37 2.35
CA LEU A 19 10.32 4.96 2.71
C LEU A 19 11.63 4.17 2.56
N THR A 20 12.33 4.30 1.43
CA THR A 20 13.60 3.60 1.18
C THR A 20 14.65 3.88 2.26
N ARG A 21 14.84 5.17 2.63
CA ARG A 21 15.82 5.54 3.65
C ARG A 21 15.46 5.01 5.03
N VAL A 22 14.18 5.00 5.39
CA VAL A 22 13.72 4.41 6.66
C VAL A 22 13.89 2.90 6.62
N ALA A 23 13.38 2.22 5.58
CA ALA A 23 13.49 0.78 5.44
C ALA A 23 14.94 0.29 5.52
N LEU A 24 15.86 0.98 4.86
CA LEU A 24 17.30 0.70 4.93
C LEU A 24 17.84 0.92 6.35
N ALA A 25 17.56 2.09 6.96
CA ALA A 25 18.08 2.43 8.28
C ALA A 25 17.54 1.53 9.41
N THR A 26 16.36 0.94 9.21
CA THR A 26 15.73 0.05 10.18
C THR A 26 15.92 -1.43 9.87
N ASP A 27 16.58 -1.80 8.75
CA ASP A 27 16.58 -3.18 8.24
C ASP A 27 15.16 -3.76 8.22
N ALA A 28 14.26 -3.10 7.48
CA ALA A 28 12.85 -3.42 7.51
C ALA A 28 12.55 -4.82 6.93
N LYS A 29 11.52 -5.46 7.49
CA LYS A 29 10.99 -6.73 7.02
C LYS A 29 10.50 -6.61 5.59
N THR A 30 10.77 -7.61 4.78
CA THR A 30 10.24 -7.79 3.42
C THR A 30 9.70 -9.22 3.27
N PRO A 31 9.05 -9.58 2.15
CA PRO A 31 8.69 -10.98 1.89
C PRO A 31 9.87 -11.95 1.87
N TRP A 32 11.10 -11.46 1.65
CA TRP A 32 12.28 -12.28 1.45
C TRP A 32 13.27 -12.22 2.61
N ASN A 33 13.10 -11.30 3.56
CA ASN A 33 13.98 -11.11 4.69
C ASN A 33 13.19 -10.63 5.90
N GLU A 34 13.38 -11.29 7.05
CA GLU A 34 12.77 -10.89 8.33
C GLU A 34 13.34 -9.56 8.85
N GLY A 35 14.60 -9.25 8.52
CA GLY A 35 15.28 -8.04 8.96
C GLY A 35 15.29 -7.89 10.48
N SER A 36 15.13 -6.65 10.95
CA SER A 36 14.95 -6.33 12.37
C SER A 36 13.53 -6.57 12.90
N GLY A 37 12.60 -6.99 12.04
CA GLY A 37 11.17 -7.03 12.31
C GLY A 37 10.44 -5.68 12.19
N TYR A 38 11.15 -4.57 11.91
CA TYR A 38 10.52 -3.28 11.66
C TYR A 38 9.72 -3.29 10.35
N MET A 39 8.52 -2.71 10.34
CA MET A 39 7.63 -2.72 9.17
C MET A 39 7.48 -1.33 8.53
N ALA A 40 7.96 -1.18 7.29
CA ALA A 40 7.84 0.06 6.51
C ALA A 40 6.74 -0.07 5.44
N PHE A 41 5.58 0.54 5.67
CA PHE A 41 4.40 0.39 4.83
C PHE A 41 4.19 1.54 3.85
N GLY A 42 3.83 1.21 2.61
CA GLY A 42 3.26 2.18 1.66
C GLY A 42 1.85 2.62 2.05
N GLY A 43 1.46 3.84 1.70
CA GLY A 43 0.17 4.43 2.08
C GLY A 43 -0.95 4.32 1.03
N MET A 44 -0.64 3.96 -0.21
CA MET A 44 -1.58 3.93 -1.33
C MET A 44 -1.34 2.68 -2.19
N CYS A 45 -2.39 2.19 -2.85
CA CYS A 45 -2.32 0.98 -3.67
C CYS A 45 -1.52 1.22 -4.96
N ASP A 46 -1.53 2.46 -5.45
CA ASP A 46 -0.89 2.92 -6.68
C ASP A 46 0.65 2.80 -6.71
N PHE A 47 1.31 2.52 -5.57
CA PHE A 47 2.75 2.27 -5.52
C PHE A 47 3.15 0.99 -4.75
N THR A 48 2.36 -0.08 -4.86
CA THR A 48 2.64 -1.38 -4.19
C THR A 48 3.98 -1.97 -4.60
N VAL A 49 4.24 -2.09 -5.91
CA VAL A 49 5.51 -2.60 -6.44
C VAL A 49 6.69 -1.73 -6.01
N GLN A 50 6.54 -0.41 -6.03
CA GLN A 50 7.58 0.54 -5.67
C GLN A 50 7.91 0.47 -4.17
N THR A 51 6.90 0.18 -3.34
CA THR A 51 7.11 -0.12 -1.92
C THR A 51 8.03 -1.32 -1.74
N LEU A 52 7.75 -2.43 -2.43
CA LEU A 52 8.60 -3.63 -2.41
C LEU A 52 10.02 -3.36 -2.90
N VAL A 53 10.16 -2.65 -4.03
CA VAL A 53 11.48 -2.23 -4.56
C VAL A 53 12.26 -1.37 -3.56
N SER A 54 11.56 -0.57 -2.76
CA SER A 54 12.15 0.30 -1.75
C SER A 54 12.50 -0.41 -0.42
N GLY A 55 12.34 -1.74 -0.33
CA GLY A 55 12.54 -2.50 0.91
C GLY A 55 11.36 -2.42 1.88
N GLY A 56 10.17 -2.07 1.39
CA GLY A 56 8.96 -1.96 2.19
C GLY A 56 8.30 -3.31 2.50
N SER A 57 7.51 -3.30 3.56
CA SER A 57 6.94 -4.49 4.22
C SER A 57 5.49 -4.78 3.84
N GLY A 58 4.84 -3.87 3.12
CA GLY A 58 3.41 -3.99 2.81
C GLY A 58 2.80 -2.66 2.45
N ILE A 59 1.50 -2.66 2.23
CA ILE A 59 0.71 -1.46 1.96
C ILE A 59 -0.47 -1.40 2.92
N ILE A 60 -0.75 -0.21 3.44
CA ILE A 60 -1.97 0.06 4.20
C ILE A 60 -2.71 1.16 3.44
N ALA A 61 -3.68 0.81 2.61
CA ALA A 61 -4.27 1.75 1.66
C ALA A 61 -5.81 1.72 1.65
N GLY A 62 -6.42 2.88 1.39
CA GLY A 62 -7.87 3.03 1.31
C GLY A 62 -8.48 2.26 0.14
N GLY A 63 -7.84 2.28 -1.03
CA GLY A 63 -8.28 1.59 -2.23
C GLY A 63 -8.43 0.07 -2.08
N ALA A 64 -7.74 -0.53 -1.10
CA ALA A 64 -7.89 -1.94 -0.77
C ALA A 64 -9.30 -2.30 -0.25
N ASN A 65 -10.09 -1.33 0.22
CA ASN A 65 -11.51 -1.58 0.56
C ASN A 65 -12.38 -1.80 -0.68
N VAL A 66 -11.99 -1.23 -1.83
CA VAL A 66 -12.73 -1.35 -3.08
C VAL A 66 -12.22 -2.53 -3.90
N ALA A 67 -10.90 -2.70 -3.96
CA ALA A 67 -10.27 -3.69 -4.83
C ALA A 67 -9.23 -4.55 -4.07
N PRO A 68 -9.61 -5.28 -3.01
CA PRO A 68 -8.66 -6.02 -2.16
C PRO A 68 -7.91 -7.11 -2.92
N LYS A 69 -8.61 -7.88 -3.77
CA LYS A 69 -8.04 -9.02 -4.50
C LYS A 69 -6.90 -8.61 -5.43
N VAL A 70 -7.03 -7.47 -6.12
CA VAL A 70 -5.95 -6.99 -7.00
C VAL A 70 -4.77 -6.46 -6.20
N CYS A 71 -5.00 -5.80 -5.06
CA CYS A 71 -3.92 -5.33 -4.19
C CYS A 71 -3.05 -6.50 -3.69
N VAL A 72 -3.70 -7.56 -3.18
CA VAL A 72 -3.02 -8.79 -2.76
C VAL A 72 -2.31 -9.45 -3.95
N LYS A 73 -2.96 -9.54 -5.11
CA LYS A 73 -2.36 -10.18 -6.28
C LYS A 73 -1.09 -9.48 -6.77
N VAL A 74 -1.04 -8.14 -6.76
CA VAL A 74 0.17 -7.38 -7.11
C VAL A 74 1.31 -7.72 -6.16
N TRP A 75 1.04 -7.75 -4.85
CA TRP A 75 2.02 -8.12 -3.83
C TRP A 75 2.53 -9.55 -4.04
N ASP A 76 1.63 -10.52 -4.17
CA ASP A 76 1.99 -11.94 -4.30
C ASP A 76 2.80 -12.22 -5.56
N LEU A 77 2.42 -11.62 -6.70
CA LEU A 77 3.16 -11.78 -7.95
C LEU A 77 4.60 -11.28 -7.79
N TYR A 78 4.78 -10.11 -7.21
CA TYR A 78 6.12 -9.54 -7.04
C TYR A 78 6.93 -10.35 -6.02
N ALA A 79 6.33 -10.74 -4.88
CA ALA A 79 6.96 -11.58 -3.86
C ALA A 79 7.40 -12.94 -4.42
N ALA A 80 6.62 -13.53 -5.33
CA ALA A 80 6.94 -14.78 -6.02
C ALA A 80 7.95 -14.62 -7.17
N GLY A 81 8.51 -13.42 -7.39
CA GLY A 81 9.48 -13.15 -8.45
C GLY A 81 8.88 -12.91 -9.84
N LYS A 82 7.55 -12.92 -9.99
CA LYS A 82 6.83 -12.62 -11.25
C LYS A 82 6.72 -11.11 -11.47
N LYS A 83 7.87 -10.45 -11.60
CA LYS A 83 7.99 -8.98 -11.57
C LYS A 83 7.24 -8.31 -12.71
N GLU A 84 7.32 -8.86 -13.91
CA GLU A 84 6.69 -8.29 -15.10
C GLU A 84 5.15 -8.31 -14.96
N GLU A 85 4.58 -9.44 -14.55
CA GLU A 85 3.14 -9.57 -14.29
C GLU A 85 2.68 -8.60 -13.19
N ALA A 86 3.47 -8.46 -12.11
CA ALA A 86 3.17 -7.54 -11.01
C ALA A 86 3.20 -6.08 -11.47
N ILE A 87 4.19 -5.69 -12.29
CA ILE A 87 4.33 -4.34 -12.83
C ILE A 87 3.17 -3.99 -13.76
N GLU A 88 2.78 -4.91 -14.65
CA GLU A 88 1.64 -4.69 -15.54
C GLU A 88 0.32 -4.56 -14.78
N LEU A 89 0.12 -5.38 -13.74
CA LEU A 89 -1.06 -5.27 -12.88
C LEU A 89 -1.03 -3.99 -12.03
N GLN A 90 0.14 -3.59 -11.53
CA GLN A 90 0.34 -2.34 -10.78
C GLN A 90 -0.09 -1.13 -11.62
N LYS A 91 0.29 -1.05 -12.90
CA LYS A 91 -0.13 0.08 -13.78
C LYS A 91 -1.65 0.22 -13.83
N LYS A 92 -2.38 -0.89 -13.92
CA LYS A 92 -3.85 -0.91 -13.92
C LYS A 92 -4.41 -0.49 -12.56
N LEU A 93 -3.82 -1.02 -11.47
CA LEU A 93 -4.20 -0.66 -10.11
C LEU A 93 -3.99 0.84 -9.85
N SER A 94 -2.85 1.41 -10.24
CA SER A 94 -2.54 2.84 -10.07
C SER A 94 -3.54 3.74 -10.79
N LYS A 95 -3.98 3.36 -12.00
CA LYS A 95 -5.02 4.11 -12.73
C LYS A 95 -6.35 4.15 -11.97
N GLY A 96 -6.73 3.05 -11.32
CA GLY A 96 -7.97 2.97 -10.53
C GLY A 96 -7.87 3.70 -9.19
N ASP A 97 -6.78 3.45 -8.45
CA ASP A 97 -6.56 3.99 -7.10
C ASP A 97 -6.46 5.53 -7.09
N TRP A 98 -5.97 6.14 -8.17
CA TRP A 98 -5.89 7.61 -8.30
C TRP A 98 -7.24 8.31 -8.03
N TYR A 99 -8.34 7.76 -8.54
CA TYR A 99 -9.67 8.36 -8.33
C TYR A 99 -10.13 8.24 -6.87
N LEU A 100 -9.78 7.14 -6.21
CA LEU A 100 -10.11 6.90 -4.80
C LEU A 100 -9.28 7.82 -3.89
N THR A 101 -7.98 7.93 -4.16
CA THR A 101 -7.05 8.81 -3.44
C THR A 101 -7.47 10.28 -3.56
N LYS A 102 -7.78 10.75 -4.78
CA LYS A 102 -8.20 12.14 -5.02
C LYS A 102 -9.50 12.51 -4.30
N ALA A 103 -10.45 11.57 -4.20
CA ALA A 103 -11.74 11.79 -3.57
C ALA A 103 -11.79 11.37 -2.09
N ALA A 104 -10.67 10.92 -1.53
CA ALA A 104 -10.49 10.51 -0.14
C ALA A 104 -11.59 9.55 0.37
N VAL A 105 -11.95 9.66 1.65
CA VAL A 105 -12.95 8.79 2.30
C VAL A 105 -14.31 8.85 1.61
N PRO A 106 -14.88 10.03 1.25
CA PRO A 106 -16.16 10.08 0.53
C PRO A 106 -16.12 9.35 -0.82
N GLY A 107 -15.05 9.51 -1.58
CA GLY A 107 -14.88 8.81 -2.87
C GLY A 107 -14.80 7.30 -2.72
N THR A 108 -14.03 6.84 -1.72
CA THR A 108 -13.94 5.41 -1.41
C THR A 108 -15.32 4.86 -1.03
N LYS A 109 -16.07 5.54 -0.15
CA LYS A 109 -17.43 5.14 0.21
C LYS A 109 -18.40 5.15 -0.97
N GLY A 110 -18.30 6.14 -1.84
CA GLY A 110 -19.10 6.21 -3.08
C GLY A 110 -18.83 5.03 -4.00
N ALA A 111 -17.56 4.66 -4.20
CA ALA A 111 -17.19 3.49 -4.99
C ALA A 111 -17.75 2.21 -4.36
N ILE A 112 -17.59 2.02 -3.04
CA ILE A 112 -18.13 0.84 -2.37
C ILE A 112 -19.66 0.79 -2.53
N ASN A 113 -20.35 1.92 -2.44
CA ASN A 113 -21.80 1.98 -2.55
C ASN A 113 -22.27 1.61 -3.97
N SER A 114 -21.60 2.14 -4.99
CA SER A 114 -21.93 1.87 -6.39
C SER A 114 -21.68 0.43 -6.82
N TYR A 115 -20.61 -0.21 -6.32
CA TYR A 115 -20.20 -1.55 -6.77
C TYR A 115 -20.64 -2.68 -5.84
N PHE A 116 -20.89 -2.39 -4.56
CA PHE A 116 -21.21 -3.41 -3.55
C PHE A 116 -22.47 -3.11 -2.73
N GLY A 117 -23.14 -1.97 -2.94
CA GLY A 117 -24.40 -1.64 -2.29
C GLY A 117 -24.30 -1.16 -0.83
N TYR A 118 -23.09 -0.84 -0.34
CA TYR A 118 -22.88 -0.30 1.02
C TYR A 118 -21.79 0.78 1.05
N GLY A 119 -21.71 1.59 2.12
CA GLY A 119 -20.63 2.57 2.31
C GLY A 119 -21.09 3.87 2.97
N GLY A 120 -22.31 4.30 2.61
CA GLY A 120 -23.01 5.43 3.23
C GLY A 120 -22.25 6.75 3.15
N TYR A 121 -22.66 7.72 3.98
CA TYR A 121 -22.07 9.05 4.01
C TYR A 121 -20.93 9.18 5.02
N GLY A 122 -20.01 10.12 4.77
CA GLY A 122 -19.07 10.57 5.79
C GLY A 122 -19.77 11.40 6.88
N ARG A 123 -19.14 11.56 8.05
CA ARG A 123 -19.57 12.55 9.04
C ARG A 123 -19.07 13.93 8.64
N ARG A 124 -19.80 14.99 9.01
CA ARG A 124 -19.31 16.37 8.84
C ARG A 124 -18.02 16.56 9.67
N PRO A 125 -17.04 17.32 9.15
CA PRO A 125 -15.82 17.65 9.89
C PRO A 125 -16.14 18.44 11.15
#